data_AF-A0A2R6BIQ2-F1
#
_entry.id   AF-A0A2R6BIQ2-F1
#
_cell.length_a   1.000
_cell.length_b   1.000
_cell.length_c   1.000
_cell.angle_alpha   90.00
_cell.angle_beta   90.00
_cell.angle_gamma   90.00
#
_symmetry.space_group_name_H-M   'P 1'
#
loop_
_entity.id
_entity.type
_entity.pdbx_description
1 polymer ?
#
loop_
_entity_poly.entity_id
_entity_poly.type
_entity_poly.pdbx_seq_one_letter_code
_entity_poly.pdbx_strand_id
1 'polypeptide(L)'
;MNTALNIQETIERITSDEPTDFRIVKPSGGSLYVYCALDTVLYTTLTGERVEVETRIAGKDVRFTLTPDTNLMVSFIDPKSSDGLPDSKDTPSNLCPYLKFFENSAQYHDWKKTLPPSVQAVVTLISVKDAFTLIKRFVKEETGATE
;
A
#
# COMPACT_ATOMS: atom_id res chain seq x y z
N MET A 1 -10.77 24.00 -0.33
CA MET A 1 -10.88 23.76 1.13
C MET A 1 -9.91 22.64 1.45
N ASN A 2 -8.77 22.94 2.07
CA ASN A 2 -7.85 21.91 2.57
C ASN A 2 -8.49 21.33 3.83
N THR A 3 -9.21 20.22 3.68
CA THR A 3 -9.64 19.45 4.84
C THR A 3 -8.40 18.72 5.33
N ALA A 4 -7.90 19.09 6.51
CA ALA A 4 -6.77 18.40 7.12
C ALA A 4 -7.08 16.90 7.22
N LEU A 5 -6.09 16.05 6.94
CA LEU A 5 -6.24 14.60 7.00
C LEU A 5 -6.83 14.16 8.35
N ASN A 6 -8.01 13.55 8.34
CA ASN A 6 -8.55 12.86 9.51
C ASN A 6 -7.96 11.44 9.56
N ILE A 7 -7.06 11.21 10.53
CA ILE A 7 -6.35 9.93 10.69
C ILE A 7 -7.32 8.77 10.86
N GLN A 8 -8.35 8.93 11.71
CA GLN A 8 -9.29 7.85 12.03
C GLN A 8 -10.12 7.47 10.80
N GLU A 9 -10.70 8.46 10.12
CA GLU A 9 -11.46 8.22 8.88
C GLU A 9 -10.57 7.60 7.79
N THR A 10 -9.29 7.99 7.72
CA THR A 10 -8.35 7.42 6.76
C THR A 10 -8.09 5.95 7.07
N ILE A 11 -7.87 5.59 8.33
CA ILE A 11 -7.69 4.19 8.76
C ILE A 11 -8.93 3.36 8.45
N GLU A 12 -10.13 3.89 8.72
CA GLU A 12 -11.40 3.21 8.41
C GLU A 12 -11.54 2.95 6.91
N ARG A 13 -11.18 3.93 6.06
CA ARG A 13 -11.27 3.79 4.60
C ARG A 13 -10.33 2.75 4.00
N ILE A 14 -9.18 2.52 4.61
CA ILE A 14 -8.18 1.55 4.11
C ILE A 14 -8.33 0.17 4.73
N THR A 15 -9.19 0.04 5.75
CA THR A 15 -9.46 -1.23 6.42
C THR A 15 -10.61 -1.95 5.71
N SER A 16 -10.54 -3.27 5.66
CA SER A 16 -11.60 -4.13 5.16
C SER A 16 -12.19 -4.98 6.27
N ASP A 17 -13.51 -5.07 6.30
CA ASP A 17 -14.25 -5.99 7.17
C ASP A 17 -14.16 -7.44 6.66
N GLU A 18 -13.90 -7.61 5.36
CA GLU A 18 -13.73 -8.90 4.72
C GLU A 18 -12.24 -9.27 4.59
N PRO A 19 -11.88 -10.57 4.61
CA PRO A 19 -10.50 -10.99 4.40
C PRO A 19 -9.95 -10.56 3.04
N THR A 20 -8.74 -10.00 3.05
CA THR A 20 -7.95 -9.67 1.87
C THR A 20 -6.61 -10.42 1.87
N ASP A 21 -5.84 -10.30 0.78
CA ASP A 21 -4.46 -10.78 0.72
C ASP A 21 -3.47 -9.98 1.60
N PHE A 22 -3.91 -8.93 2.30
CA PHE A 22 -3.04 -8.10 3.14
C PHE A 22 -3.62 -8.00 4.55
N ARG A 23 -3.01 -8.76 5.47
CA ARG A 23 -3.38 -8.74 6.88
C ARG A 23 -2.30 -8.06 7.70
N ILE A 24 -2.72 -7.11 8.54
CA ILE A 24 -1.87 -6.44 9.52
C ILE A 24 -2.07 -7.11 10.87
N VAL A 25 -0.98 -7.51 11.52
CA VAL A 25 -0.96 -8.04 12.89
C VAL A 25 -0.33 -6.98 13.80
N LYS A 26 -1.10 -6.54 14.80
CA LYS A 26 -0.72 -5.45 15.70
C LYS A 26 0.14 -5.96 16.88
N PRO A 27 1.10 -5.17 17.38
CA PRO A 27 1.90 -5.55 18.56
C PRO A 27 1.05 -5.79 19.83
N SER A 28 -0.05 -5.06 19.97
CA SER A 28 -0.98 -5.14 21.09
C SER A 28 -1.87 -6.40 21.06
N GLY A 29 -1.77 -7.20 20.00
CA GLY A 29 -2.68 -8.30 19.72
C GLY A 29 -3.82 -7.89 18.79
N GLY A 30 -4.39 -8.89 18.12
CA GLY A 30 -5.40 -8.70 17.09
C GLY A 30 -4.82 -8.44 15.70
N SER A 31 -5.72 -8.41 14.72
CA SER A 31 -5.37 -8.21 13.32
C SER A 31 -6.49 -7.49 12.58
N LEU A 32 -6.17 -6.88 11.45
CA LEU A 32 -7.12 -6.32 10.51
C LEU A 32 -6.67 -6.60 9.07
N TYR A 33 -7.58 -6.43 8.12
CA TYR A 33 -7.29 -6.56 6.69
C TYR A 33 -7.26 -5.18 6.04
N VAL A 34 -6.39 -4.99 5.05
CA VAL A 34 -6.32 -3.79 4.21
C VAL A 34 -6.30 -4.18 2.73
N TYR A 35 -6.52 -3.25 1.81
CA TYR A 35 -6.76 -3.62 0.41
C TYR A 35 -5.49 -3.86 -0.42
N CYS A 36 -4.37 -3.23 -0.06
CA CYS A 36 -3.14 -3.35 -0.85
C CYS A 36 -1.85 -3.15 -0.06
N ALA A 37 -0.71 -3.36 -0.74
CA ALA A 37 0.62 -3.14 -0.14
C ALA A 37 0.80 -1.70 0.34
N LEU A 38 0.31 -0.71 -0.41
CA LEU A 38 0.46 0.70 -0.04
C LEU A 38 -0.37 1.05 1.21
N ASP A 39 -1.55 0.45 1.39
CA ASP A 39 -2.37 0.64 2.60
C ASP A 39 -1.66 0.13 3.86
N THR A 40 -0.87 -0.95 3.75
CA THR A 40 -0.07 -1.42 4.89
C THR A 40 0.97 -0.37 5.31
N VAL A 41 1.60 0.31 4.35
CA VAL A 41 2.57 1.37 4.60
C VAL A 41 1.86 2.63 5.15
N LEU A 42 0.69 2.96 4.62
CA LEU A 42 -0.14 4.08 5.09
C LEU A 42 -0.57 3.86 6.55
N TYR A 43 -1.14 2.70 6.85
CA TYR A 43 -1.53 2.32 8.20
C TYR A 43 -0.36 2.44 9.19
N THR A 44 0.78 1.84 8.83
CA THR A 44 2.01 1.86 9.65
C THR A 44 2.49 3.30 9.88
N THR A 45 2.40 4.16 8.86
CA THR A 45 2.82 5.56 8.97
C THR A 45 1.86 6.38 9.84
N LEU A 46 0.56 6.18 9.72
CA LEU A 46 -0.46 6.92 10.47
C LEU A 46 -0.48 6.54 11.95
N THR A 47 -0.29 5.26 12.25
CA THR A 47 -0.34 4.74 13.64
C THR A 47 1.00 4.84 14.35
N GLY A 48 2.12 4.86 13.59
CA GLY A 48 3.47 4.73 14.15
C GLY A 48 3.75 3.35 14.76
N GLU A 49 2.81 2.39 14.64
CA GLU A 49 2.97 1.05 15.18
C GLU A 49 3.92 0.21 14.33
N ARG A 50 4.77 -0.58 14.98
CA ARG A 50 5.63 -1.55 14.29
C ARG A 50 4.87 -2.85 14.05
N VAL A 51 4.11 -2.91 12.97
CA VAL A 51 3.24 -4.05 12.65
C VAL A 51 3.96 -5.17 11.89
N GLU A 52 3.38 -6.37 11.95
CA GLU A 52 3.69 -7.43 11.00
C GLU A 52 2.64 -7.47 9.88
N VAL A 53 3.08 -7.75 8.67
CA VAL A 53 2.23 -7.95 7.50
C VAL A 53 2.28 -9.41 7.08
N GLU A 54 1.11 -10.02 6.95
CA GLU A 54 0.92 -11.32 6.30
C GLU A 54 0.33 -11.07 4.91
N THR A 55 0.97 -11.59 3.87
CA THR A 55 0.52 -11.44 2.48
C THR A 55 1.09 -12.53 1.58
N ARG A 56 0.77 -12.48 0.27
CA ARG A 56 1.30 -13.39 -0.74
C ARG A 56 2.30 -12.69 -1.66
N ILE A 57 3.50 -13.25 -1.76
CA ILE A 57 4.53 -12.83 -2.72
C ILE A 57 4.92 -14.04 -3.56
N ALA A 58 4.84 -13.89 -4.89
CA ALA A 58 5.10 -14.97 -5.85
C ALA A 58 4.37 -16.29 -5.53
N GLY A 59 3.13 -16.20 -5.05
CA GLY A 59 2.27 -17.35 -4.71
C GLY A 59 2.58 -18.03 -3.38
N LYS A 60 3.50 -17.46 -2.56
CA LYS A 60 3.83 -17.97 -1.23
C LYS A 60 3.28 -17.04 -0.16
N ASP A 61 2.74 -17.60 0.91
CA ASP A 61 2.39 -16.84 2.10
C ASP A 61 3.69 -16.38 2.80
N VAL A 62 3.81 -15.09 3.04
CA VAL A 62 4.97 -14.43 3.67
C VAL A 62 4.49 -13.59 4.83
N ARG A 63 5.22 -13.65 5.95
CA ARG A 63 5.04 -12.78 7.11
C ARG A 63 6.32 -12.03 7.41
N PHE A 64 6.23 -10.72 7.58
CA PHE A 64 7.39 -9.89 7.88
C PHE A 64 7.02 -8.65 8.69
N THR A 65 7.96 -8.12 9.46
CA THR A 65 7.80 -6.82 10.11
C THR A 65 7.96 -5.71 9.07
N LEU A 66 6.97 -4.83 8.96
CA LEU A 66 7.01 -3.73 8.00
C LEU A 66 7.69 -2.51 8.63
N THR A 67 8.85 -2.12 8.09
CA THR A 67 9.61 -0.93 8.46
C THR A 67 10.20 -0.30 7.20
N PRO A 68 10.74 0.94 7.28
CA PRO A 68 11.47 1.54 6.17
C PRO A 68 12.70 0.73 5.71
N ASP A 69 13.21 -0.18 6.53
CA ASP A 69 14.36 -1.04 6.23
C ASP A 69 13.96 -2.42 5.70
N THR A 70 12.66 -2.70 5.57
CA THR A 70 12.17 -3.94 4.95
C THR A 70 12.72 -4.04 3.53
N ASN A 71 13.52 -5.07 3.26
CA ASN A 71 14.15 -5.31 1.96
C ASN A 71 13.18 -5.95 0.96
N LEU A 72 12.08 -5.25 0.68
CA LEU A 72 11.09 -5.57 -0.34
C LEU A 72 10.86 -4.36 -1.24
N MET A 73 10.23 -4.60 -2.36
CA MET A 73 9.81 -3.60 -3.33
C MET A 73 8.28 -3.53 -3.38
N VAL A 74 7.73 -2.41 -3.81
CA VAL A 74 6.30 -2.13 -3.89
C VAL A 74 5.99 -1.61 -5.29
N SER A 75 4.98 -2.16 -5.96
CA SER A 75 4.45 -1.51 -7.16
C SER A 75 3.69 -0.25 -6.78
N PHE A 76 3.91 0.81 -7.55
CA PHE A 76 3.36 2.13 -7.29
C PHE A 76 2.80 2.74 -8.56
N ILE A 77 1.65 3.41 -8.41
CA ILE A 77 1.03 4.22 -9.46
C ILE A 77 0.79 5.61 -8.85
N ASP A 78 1.23 6.65 -9.56
CA ASP A 78 0.93 8.04 -9.16
C ASP A 78 -0.60 8.21 -9.12
N PRO A 79 -1.19 8.70 -8.02
CA PRO A 79 -2.64 8.92 -7.92
C PRO A 79 -3.24 9.73 -9.08
N LYS A 80 -2.47 10.63 -9.71
CA LYS A 80 -2.88 11.39 -10.90
C LYS A 80 -3.13 10.53 -12.14
N SER A 81 -2.66 9.28 -12.12
CA SER A 81 -2.85 8.30 -13.19
C SER A 81 -4.06 7.39 -12.96
N SER A 82 -4.81 7.59 -11.86
CA SER A 82 -5.94 6.71 -11.47
C SER A 82 -7.11 6.77 -12.46
N ASP A 83 -7.36 7.91 -13.12
CA ASP A 83 -8.47 8.08 -14.07
C ASP A 83 -8.39 7.14 -15.30
N GLY A 84 -7.19 6.66 -15.64
CA GLY A 84 -6.98 5.74 -16.76
C GLY A 84 -7.06 4.26 -16.39
N LEU A 85 -7.33 3.94 -15.11
CA LEU A 85 -7.34 2.57 -14.62
C LEU A 85 -8.75 1.97 -14.65
N PRO A 86 -8.88 0.65 -14.87
CA PRO A 86 -10.15 -0.05 -14.70
C PRO A 86 -10.68 0.13 -13.28
N ASP A 87 -11.98 0.38 -13.16
CA ASP A 87 -12.66 0.42 -11.86
C ASP A 87 -12.49 -0.91 -11.12
N SER A 88 -12.28 -0.82 -9.82
CA SER A 88 -12.28 -1.98 -8.94
C SER A 88 -13.67 -2.18 -8.35
N LYS A 89 -14.15 -3.43 -8.38
CA LYS A 89 -15.40 -3.82 -7.71
C LYS A 89 -15.19 -4.24 -6.26
N ASP A 90 -13.97 -4.65 -5.93
CA ASP A 90 -13.64 -5.34 -4.68
C ASP A 90 -12.82 -4.46 -3.72
N THR A 91 -12.40 -3.27 -4.16
CA THR A 91 -11.59 -2.35 -3.35
C THR A 91 -12.11 -0.91 -3.46
N PRO A 92 -12.06 -0.10 -2.39
CA PRO A 92 -12.48 1.30 -2.42
C PRO A 92 -11.69 2.18 -3.40
N SER A 93 -10.46 1.79 -3.72
CA SER A 93 -9.61 2.47 -4.71
C SER A 93 -9.35 1.55 -5.90
N ASN A 94 -9.44 2.10 -7.12
CA ASN A 94 -9.06 1.41 -8.35
C ASN A 94 -7.53 1.17 -8.49
N LEU A 95 -6.71 1.73 -7.59
CA LEU A 95 -5.27 1.51 -7.54
C LEU A 95 -4.92 0.18 -6.84
N CYS A 96 -5.63 -0.15 -5.76
CA CYS A 96 -5.31 -1.27 -4.86
C CYS A 96 -5.06 -2.61 -5.57
N PRO A 97 -5.80 -3.00 -6.62
CA PRO A 97 -5.53 -4.25 -7.35
C PRO A 97 -4.10 -4.35 -7.93
N TYR A 98 -3.44 -3.20 -8.11
CA TYR A 98 -2.14 -3.08 -8.77
C TYR A 98 -0.99 -2.70 -7.81
N LEU A 99 -1.24 -2.57 -6.51
CA LEU A 99 -0.22 -2.19 -5.52
C LEU A 99 0.16 -3.41 -4.66
N LYS A 100 1.28 -4.05 -5.00
CA LYS A 100 1.73 -5.34 -4.48
C LYS A 100 3.18 -5.28 -3.99
N PHE A 101 3.56 -6.22 -3.13
CA PHE A 101 4.95 -6.43 -2.74
C PHE A 101 5.68 -7.37 -3.71
N PHE A 102 6.99 -7.16 -3.86
CA PHE A 102 7.90 -7.99 -4.64
C PHE A 102 9.23 -8.19 -3.89
N GLU A 103 9.84 -9.36 -4.00
CA GLU A 103 11.18 -9.60 -3.45
C GLU A 103 12.28 -8.97 -4.31
N ASN A 104 12.02 -8.80 -5.61
CA ASN A 104 12.99 -8.28 -6.56
C ASN A 104 12.31 -7.74 -7.84
N SER A 105 13.10 -7.06 -8.67
CA SER A 105 12.63 -6.47 -9.92
C SER A 105 12.19 -7.50 -10.97
N ALA A 106 12.79 -8.70 -11.01
CA ALA A 106 12.41 -9.73 -11.97
C ALA A 106 10.96 -10.18 -11.75
N GLN A 107 10.56 -10.45 -10.50
CA GLN A 107 9.18 -10.77 -10.15
C GLN A 107 8.21 -9.68 -10.58
N TYR A 108 8.56 -8.41 -10.35
CA TYR A 108 7.75 -7.27 -10.79
C TYR A 108 7.61 -7.22 -12.31
N HIS A 109 8.71 -7.37 -13.06
CA HIS A 109 8.68 -7.31 -14.52
C HIS A 109 7.85 -8.45 -15.13
N ASP A 110 7.90 -9.65 -14.55
CA ASP A 110 7.10 -10.77 -15.01
C ASP A 110 5.60 -10.57 -14.69
N TRP A 111 5.28 -10.11 -13.48
CA TRP A 111 3.92 -9.71 -13.13
C TRP A 111 3.39 -8.59 -14.02
N LYS A 112 4.19 -7.54 -14.27
CA LYS A 112 3.79 -6.38 -15.07
C LYS A 112 3.34 -6.77 -16.48
N LYS A 113 3.98 -7.76 -17.11
CA LYS A 113 3.59 -8.26 -18.45
C LYS A 113 2.17 -8.83 -18.51
N THR A 114 1.61 -9.23 -17.36
CA THR A 114 0.25 -9.80 -17.26
C THR A 114 -0.84 -8.73 -17.14
N LEU A 115 -0.48 -7.46 -16.97
CA LEU A 115 -1.43 -6.38 -16.71
C LEU A 115 -2.01 -5.80 -18.01
N PRO A 116 -3.17 -5.11 -17.93
CA PRO A 116 -3.65 -4.30 -19.05
C PRO A 116 -2.62 -3.25 -19.51
N PRO A 117 -2.53 -2.93 -20.82
CA PRO A 117 -1.57 -1.96 -21.32
C PRO A 117 -1.62 -0.58 -20.64
N SER A 118 -2.83 -0.11 -20.27
CA SER A 118 -3.02 1.15 -19.54
C SER A 118 -2.33 1.14 -18.18
N VAL A 119 -2.42 0.02 -17.45
CA VAL A 119 -1.75 -0.17 -16.16
C VAL A 119 -0.24 -0.30 -16.36
N GLN A 120 0.19 -1.07 -17.38
CA GLN A 120 1.63 -1.23 -17.68
C GLN A 120 2.34 0.11 -17.93
N ALA A 121 1.65 1.08 -18.55
CA ALA A 121 2.24 2.38 -18.85
C ALA A 121 2.54 3.22 -17.60
N VAL A 122 1.80 3.02 -16.51
CA VAL A 122 1.85 3.91 -15.32
C VAL A 122 2.35 3.22 -14.06
N VAL A 123 2.29 1.89 -13.98
CA VAL A 123 2.82 1.15 -12.84
C VAL A 123 4.35 1.16 -12.87
N THR A 124 4.91 1.54 -11.72
CA THR A 124 6.34 1.61 -11.45
C THR A 124 6.69 0.74 -10.26
N LEU A 125 7.98 0.52 -10.02
CA LEU A 125 8.48 -0.24 -8.89
C LEU A 125 9.34 0.68 -8.04
N ILE A 126 9.03 0.74 -6.74
CA ILE A 126 9.78 1.52 -5.76
C ILE A 126 10.21 0.62 -4.60
N SER A 127 11.18 1.06 -3.79
CA SER A 127 11.50 0.35 -2.55
C SER A 127 10.43 0.60 -1.48
N VAL A 128 10.33 -0.29 -0.48
CA VAL A 128 9.49 -0.01 0.71
C VAL A 128 9.93 1.30 1.40
N LYS A 129 11.23 1.57 1.46
CA LYS A 129 11.77 2.83 2.00
C LYS A 129 11.22 4.06 1.28
N ASP A 130 11.16 4.01 -0.05
CA ASP A 130 10.63 5.10 -0.86
C ASP A 130 9.10 5.24 -0.67
N ALA A 131 8.38 4.13 -0.55
CA ALA A 131 6.95 4.14 -0.24
C ALA A 131 6.67 4.84 1.10
N PHE A 132 7.45 4.54 2.15
CA PHE A 132 7.37 5.25 3.43
C PHE A 132 7.68 6.74 3.28
N THR A 133 8.68 7.09 2.47
CA THR A 133 9.07 8.49 2.25
C THR A 133 7.95 9.27 1.55
N LEU A 134 7.35 8.69 0.51
CA LEU A 134 6.22 9.29 -0.22
C LEU A 134 5.01 9.46 0.68
N ILE A 135 4.64 8.44 1.45
CA ILE A 135 3.47 8.50 2.34
C ILE A 135 3.68 9.51 3.47
N LYS A 136 4.86 9.53 4.11
CA LYS A 136 5.15 10.53 5.15
C LYS A 136 5.04 11.95 4.63
N ARG A 137 5.52 12.18 3.40
CA ARG A 137 5.39 13.48 2.73
C ARG A 137 3.92 13.83 2.48
N PHE A 138 3.15 12.89 1.93
CA PHE A 138 1.70 13.06 1.72
C PHE A 138 0.99 13.39 3.04
N VAL A 139 1.20 12.59 4.08
CA VAL A 139 0.60 12.82 5.41
C VAL A 139 0.99 14.20 5.95
N LYS A 140 2.26 14.61 5.84
CA LYS A 140 2.72 15.94 6.30
C LYS A 140 2.04 17.08 5.55
N GLU A 141 1.92 16.97 4.23
CA GLU A 141 1.27 17.96 3.35
C GLU A 141 -0.23 18.07 3.69
N GLU A 142 -0.90 16.95 3.95
CA GLU A 142 -2.34 16.90 4.25
C GLU A 142 -2.67 17.22 5.72
N THR A 143 -1.77 17.03 6.68
CA THR A 143 -1.99 17.42 8.09
C THR A 143 -1.52 18.83 8.42
N GLY A 144 -0.82 19.52 7.50
CA GLY A 144 -0.29 20.86 7.72
C GLY A 144 0.80 20.94 8.81
N ALA A 145 1.45 19.82 9.11
CA ALA A 145 2.50 19.77 10.14
C ALA A 145 3.82 20.37 9.60
N THR A 146 4.07 21.65 9.88
CA THR A 146 5.41 22.25 9.77
C THR A 146 6.22 21.97 11.04
N GLU A 147 7.52 21.68 10.88
CA GLU A 147 8.48 21.48 11.97
C GLU A 147 8.55 22.67 12.93
#